data_AF-A0A0M9DHD5-F1
#
_entry.id   AF-A0A0M9DHD5-F1
#
_cell.length_a   1.000
_cell.length_b   1.000
_cell.length_c   1.000
_cell.angle_alpha   90.00
_cell.angle_beta   90.00
_cell.angle_gamma   90.00
#
_symmetry.space_group_name_H-M   'P 1'
#
loop_
_entity.id
_entity.type
_entity.pdbx_description
1 polymer ?
#
loop_
_entity_poly.entity_id
_entity_poly.type
_entity_poly.pdbx_seq_one_letter_code
_entity_poly.pdbx_strand_id
1 'polypeptide(L)' 'MWFVEEHCELIPEQFEYSRQLYQYYKQMCLENGLQPISQTKFNKSLQNDYPKQLLRTEESNSKRIIFKGIKIRRNI' A
#
# COMPACT_ATOMS: atom_id res chain seq x y z
N MET A 1 -9.34 -0.67 5.19
CA MET A 1 -8.37 -1.78 5.34
C MET A 1 -7.47 -1.52 6.53
N TRP A 2 -7.46 -2.42 7.53
CA TRP A 2 -6.67 -2.29 8.79
C TRP A 2 -5.23 -1.77 8.59
N PHE A 3 -4.50 -2.35 7.64
CA PHE A 3 -3.12 -1.94 7.36
C PHE A 3 -2.97 -0.47 6.95
N VAL A 4 -3.90 0.06 6.16
CA VAL A 4 -3.85 1.46 5.73
C VAL A 4 -4.20 2.39 6.90
N GLU A 5 -5.17 1.99 7.73
CA GLU A 5 -5.62 2.76 8.90
C GLU A 5 -4.52 2.88 9.96
N GLU A 6 -3.84 1.77 10.27
CA GLU A 6 -2.85 1.70 11.36
C GLU A 6 -1.43 2.07 10.92
N HIS A 7 -1.02 1.68 9.72
CA HIS A 7 0.38 1.70 9.30
C HIS A 7 0.69 2.65 8.14
N CYS A 8 -0.32 3.34 7.60
CA CYS A 8 -0.14 4.26 6.48
C CYS A 8 -0.76 5.63 6.74
N GLU A 9 -0.38 6.59 5.91
CA GLU A 9 -1.00 7.91 5.80
C GLU A 9 -1.42 8.13 4.35
N LEU A 10 -2.62 8.68 4.16
CA LEU A 10 -3.13 9.06 2.84
C LEU A 10 -2.71 10.50 2.53
N ILE A 11 -1.64 10.65 1.74
CA ILE A 11 -1.03 11.95 1.40
C ILE A 11 -0.97 12.05 -0.13
N PRO A 12 -1.75 12.95 -0.78
CA PRO A 12 -1.87 13.03 -2.23
C PRO A 12 -0.54 13.13 -2.99
N GLU A 13 0.44 13.82 -2.43
CA GLU A 13 1.74 14.11 -3.05
C GLU A 13 2.75 12.98 -2.90
N GLN A 14 2.46 11.97 -2.08
CA GLN A 14 3.35 10.85 -1.82
C GLN A 14 2.96 9.63 -2.66
N PHE A 15 3.92 8.73 -2.83
CA PHE A 15 3.68 7.44 -3.44
C PHE A 15 4.54 6.37 -2.79
N GLU A 16 4.06 5.14 -2.89
CA GLU A 16 4.83 3.96 -2.51
C GLU A 16 4.76 2.93 -3.64
N TYR A 17 5.84 2.17 -3.82
CA TYR A 17 5.85 1.08 -4.78
C TYR A 17 4.92 -0.04 -4.32
N SER A 18 4.11 -0.59 -5.23
CA SER A 18 3.17 -1.67 -4.91
C SER A 18 3.86 -2.88 -4.25
N ARG A 19 5.10 -3.18 -4.65
CA ARG A 19 5.89 -4.25 -4.02
C ARG A 19 6.28 -3.92 -2.58
N GLN A 20 6.71 -2.68 -2.32
CA GLN A 20 7.13 -2.26 -0.98
C GLN A 20 5.93 -2.19 -0.02
N LEU A 21 4.82 -1.59 -0.46
CA LEU A 21 3.55 -1.60 0.28
C LEU A 21 3.13 -3.01 0.67
N TYR A 22 3.16 -3.94 -0.28
CA TYR A 22 2.77 -5.32 0.00
C TYR A 22 3.73 -6.05 0.93
N GLN A 23 5.05 -5.82 0.79
CA GLN A 23 6.03 -6.41 1.69
C GLN A 23 5.82 -5.95 3.13
N TYR A 24 5.57 -4.65 3.32
CA TYR A 24 5.30 -4.09 4.65
C TYR A 24 3.97 -4.57 5.21
N TYR A 25 2.90 -4.60 4.40
CA TYR A 25 1.62 -5.23 4.76
C TYR A 25 1.80 -6.68 5.23
N LYS A 26 2.53 -7.48 4.44
CA LYS A 26 2.79 -8.87 4.77
C LYS A 26 3.52 -9.00 6.11
N GLN A 27 4.52 -8.16 6.34
CA GLN A 27 5.26 -8.14 7.59
C GLN A 27 4.34 -7.80 8.78
N MET A 28 3.57 -6.71 8.68
CA MET A 28 2.65 -6.28 9.75
C MET A 28 1.58 -7.33 10.04
N CYS A 29 1.06 -8.04 9.03
CA CYS A 29 0.16 -9.16 9.26
C CYS A 29 0.82 -10.25 10.09
N LEU A 30 2.01 -10.71 9.69
CA LEU A 30 2.70 -11.80 10.37
C LEU A 30 3.06 -11.44 11.82
N GLU A 31 3.54 -10.21 12.06
CA GLU A 31 3.90 -9.73 13.41
C GLU A 31 2.68 -9.61 14.34
N ASN A 32 1.48 -9.42 13.79
CA ASN A 32 0.23 -9.35 14.54
C ASN A 32 -0.57 -10.67 14.52
N GLY A 33 0.03 -11.78 14.10
CA GLY A 33 -0.64 -13.09 14.06
C GLY A 33 -1.75 -13.21 13.01
N LEU A 34 -1.78 -12.31 12.03
CA LEU A 34 -2.76 -12.29 10.94
C LEU A 34 -2.22 -13.02 9.70
N GLN A 35 -3.12 -13.63 8.94
CA GLN A 35 -2.77 -14.24 7.65
C GLN A 35 -2.85 -13.21 6.52
N PRO A 36 -1.74 -12.91 5.82
CA PRO A 36 -1.75 -11.96 4.70
C PRO A 36 -2.47 -12.55 3.49
N ILE A 37 -3.28 -11.72 2.81
CA ILE A 37 -3.83 -12.05 1.49
C ILE A 37 -2.75 -11.90 0.40
N SER A 38 -3.00 -12.44 -0.79
CA SER A 38 -2.05 -12.30 -1.91
C SER A 38 -1.89 -10.85 -2.36
N GLN A 39 -0.75 -10.51 -2.95
CA GLN A 39 -0.46 -9.16 -3.46
C GLN A 39 -1.53 -8.66 -4.43
N THR A 40 -2.04 -9.54 -5.30
CA THR A 40 -3.11 -9.19 -6.24
C THR A 40 -4.40 -8.80 -5.52
N LYS A 41 -4.80 -9.54 -4.47
CA LYS A 41 -5.98 -9.22 -3.66
C LYS A 41 -5.77 -7.95 -2.83
N PHE A 42 -4.59 -7.79 -2.25
CA PHE A 42 -4.18 -6.58 -1.52
C PHE A 42 -4.28 -5.34 -2.42
N ASN A 43 -3.66 -5.36 -3.60
CA ASN A 43 -3.70 -4.26 -4.56
C ASN A 43 -5.14 -3.90 -4.97
N LYS A 44 -5.99 -4.90 -5.24
CA LYS A 44 -7.42 -4.66 -5.55
C LYS A 44 -8.16 -4.02 -4.38
N SER A 45 -7.88 -4.48 -3.16
CA SER A 45 -8.52 -3.94 -1.96
C SER A 45 -8.13 -2.48 -1.72
N LEU A 46 -6.86 -2.10 -1.95
CA LEU A 46 -6.45 -0.68 -1.90
C LEU A 46 -7.24 0.19 -2.88
N GLN A 47 -7.43 -0.27 -4.13
CA GLN A 47 -8.18 0.49 -5.14
C GLN A 47 -9.68 0.57 -4.83
N ASN A 48 -10.26 -0.49 -4.26
CA ASN A 48 -11.69 -0.56 -3.96
C ASN A 48 -12.05 0.22 -2.68
N ASP A 49 -11.21 0.16 -1.66
CA ASP A 49 -11.47 0.80 -0.36
C ASP A 49 -11.14 2.30 -0.40
N TYR A 50 -10.16 2.72 -1.21
CA TYR A 50 -9.69 4.10 -1.30
C TYR A 50 -9.65 4.66 -2.74
N PRO A 51 -10.74 4.54 -3.53
CA PRO A 51 -10.75 4.87 -4.95
C PRO A 51 -10.55 6.37 -5.25
N LYS A 52 -10.82 7.25 -4.27
CA LYS A 52 -10.65 8.70 -4.41
C LYS A 52 -9.28 9.19 -3.96
N GLN A 53 -8.63 8.44 -3.08
CA GLN A 53 -7.36 8.82 -2.47
C GLN A 53 -6.18 8.16 -3.16
N LEU A 54 -6.37 6.94 -3.67
CA LEU A 54 -5.29 6.14 -4.26
C LEU A 54 -5.41 6.03 -5.77
N LEU A 55 -4.31 6.35 -6.45
CA LEU A 55 -4.15 6.10 -7.88
C LEU A 55 -3.05 5.06 -8.11
N ARG A 56 -3.45 3.89 -8.63
CA ARG A 56 -2.51 2.87 -9.11
C ARG A 56 -2.03 3.23 -10.51
N THR A 57 -0.73 3.36 -10.70
CA THR A 57 -0.12 3.69 -12.00
C THR A 57 1.30 3.15 -12.11
N GLU A 58 1.97 3.42 -13.21
CA GLU A 58 3.38 3.09 -13.44
C GLU A 58 4.25 4.32 -13.24
N GLU A 59 5.41 4.14 -12.60
CA GLU A 59 6.44 5.16 -12.56
C GLU A 59 7.06 5.34 -13.95
N SER A 60 7.12 6.58 -14.43
CA SER A 60 7.50 6.91 -15.81
C SER A 60 8.82 6.29 -16.27
N ASN A 61 9.82 6.24 -15.39
CA ASN A 61 11.18 5.82 -15.74
C ASN A 61 11.39 4.30 -15.59
N SER A 62 10.87 3.69 -14.53
CA SER A 62 11.14 2.28 -14.22
C SER A 62 10.04 1.33 -14.66
N LYS A 63 8.87 1.86 -15.07
CA LYS A 63 7.63 1.10 -15.32
C LYS A 63 7.16 0.28 -14.12
N ARG A 64 7.69 0.55 -12.92
CA ARG A 64 7.26 -0.13 -11.69
C ARG A 64 5.89 0.39 -11.28
N ILE A 65 5.05 -0.52 -10.81
CA ILE A 65 3.73 -0.17 -10.28
C ILE A 65 3.88 0.58 -8.96
N ILE A 66 3.26 1.74 -8.89
CA ILE A 66 3.16 2.60 -7.71
C ILE A 66 1.69 2.83 -7.34
N PHE A 67 1.47 3.15 -6.08
CA PHE A 67 0.24 3.77 -5.60
C PHE A 67 0.57 5.20 -5.17
N LYS A 68 -0.03 6.19 -5.85
CA LYS A 68 0.01 7.59 -5.43
C LYS A 68 -1.07 7.84 -4.38
N GLY A 69 -0.84 8.79 -3.48
CA GLY A 69 -1.76 9.14 -2.42
C GLY A 69 -1.51 8.40 -1.11
N ILE A 70 -0.38 7.71 -0.94
CA ILE A 70 -0.09 6.91 0.23
C ILE A 70 1.39 6.96 0.61
N LYS A 71 1.65 6.90 1.91
CA LYS A 71 2.97 6.78 2.52
C LYS A 71 2.92 5.79 3.69
N ILE A 72 3.93 4.94 3.84
CA ILE A 72 4.05 4.09 5.02
C ILE A 72 4.54 4.94 6.20
N ARG A 73 3.92 4.78 7.39
CA ARG A 73 4.42 5.37 8.64
C ARG A 73 5.68 4.63 9.08
N ARG A 74 6.84 5.07 8.58
CA ARG A 74 8.13 4.61 9.08
C ARG A 74 8.41 5.38 10.35
N ASN A 75 8.02 4.83 11.50
CA ASN A 75 8.54 5.33 12.78
C ASN A 75 10.06 5.14 12.74
N ILE A 76 10.79 6.26 12.87
CA ILE A 76 12.25 6.28 13.06
C ILE A 76 12.53 5.89 14.51
#